data_AF-A0A1Y4LKU0-F1
#
_entry.id   AF-A0A1Y4LKU0-F1
#
_cell.length_a   1.000
_cell.length_b   1.000
_cell.length_c   1.000
_cell.angle_alpha   90.00
_cell.angle_beta   90.00
_cell.angle_gamma   90.00
#
_symmetry.space_group_name_H-M   'P 1'
#
loop_
_entity.id
_entity.type
_entity.pdbx_description
1 polymer ?
#
loop_
_entity_poly.entity_id
_entity_poly.type
_entity_poly.pdbx_seq_one_letter_code
_entity_poly.pdbx_strand_id
1 'polypeptide(L)'
;MKKRYILYQSFFDNTITEDNIPDDVDDIKTVSQENFRVLLDLCFQYADVFSLTDYPPEHKGIKNYIDALIPFQVDSLFPNEWFYERAIGEPFHVRIYSATEKAKEILLETVEDLFLTPKNGKAVFVNDLCFFRNGKAFLGTVTHEYYCLVYCPDYKFERKLKSTGRWIEVTDPWSEPFQFTAK
;
A
#
# COMPACT_ATOMS: atom_id res chain seq x y z
N MET A 1 -15.13 -16.94 -5.97
CA MET A 1 -14.96 -16.06 -4.79
C MET A 1 -13.68 -15.26 -4.96
N LYS A 2 -13.72 -13.93 -4.82
CA LYS A 2 -12.50 -13.11 -4.73
C LYS A 2 -11.95 -13.25 -3.32
N LYS A 3 -10.81 -13.92 -3.19
CA LYS A 3 -10.13 -14.11 -1.90
C LYS A 3 -9.51 -12.81 -1.43
N ARG A 4 -9.33 -12.70 -0.12
CA ARG A 4 -8.78 -11.52 0.55
C ARG A 4 -7.65 -11.90 1.47
N TYR A 5 -6.67 -11.02 1.55
CA TYR A 5 -5.48 -11.23 2.37
C TYR A 5 -5.14 -9.99 3.16
N ILE A 6 -4.78 -10.19 4.43
CA ILE A 6 -4.06 -9.19 5.21
C ILE A 6 -2.59 -9.55 5.29
N LEU A 7 -1.72 -8.55 5.33
CA LEU A 7 -0.32 -8.79 5.64
C LEU A 7 -0.19 -9.09 7.14
N TYR A 8 0.36 -10.24 7.48
CA TYR A 8 0.65 -10.60 8.87
C TYR A 8 1.88 -9.84 9.37
N GLN A 9 1.78 -9.30 10.58
CA GLN A 9 2.90 -8.76 11.32
C GLN A 9 2.87 -9.31 12.74
N SER A 10 4.02 -9.77 13.23
CA SER A 10 4.18 -10.39 14.55
C SER A 10 3.76 -9.48 15.72
N PHE A 11 3.70 -8.16 15.53
CA PHE A 11 3.31 -7.20 16.58
C PHE A 11 1.84 -7.27 17.00
N PHE A 12 0.96 -7.89 16.21
CA PHE A 12 -0.49 -7.87 16.46
C PHE A 12 -1.07 -9.13 17.10
N ASP A 13 -0.24 -10.11 17.44
CA ASP A 13 -0.73 -11.37 17.99
C ASP A 13 -0.27 -11.61 19.44
N ASN A 14 -1.08 -11.16 20.39
CA ASN A 14 -0.96 -11.55 21.80
C ASN A 14 -1.49 -12.97 22.07
N THR A 15 -1.94 -13.71 21.04
CA THR A 15 -2.50 -15.06 21.15
C THR A 15 -1.60 -16.15 20.57
N ILE A 16 -0.50 -15.79 19.91
CA ILE A 16 0.57 -16.73 19.56
C ILE A 16 1.55 -16.81 20.73
N THR A 17 1.50 -17.92 21.46
CA THR A 17 2.56 -18.33 22.38
C THR A 17 3.80 -18.70 21.58
N GLU A 18 4.99 -18.34 22.09
CA GLU A 18 6.31 -18.50 21.46
C GLU A 18 6.58 -19.89 20.83
N ASP A 19 5.87 -20.93 21.28
CA ASP A 19 6.08 -22.33 20.92
C ASP A 19 5.69 -22.76 19.47
N ASN A 20 5.13 -21.86 18.63
CA ASN A 20 4.70 -22.20 17.26
C ASN A 20 5.35 -21.36 16.15
N ILE A 21 6.38 -20.59 16.48
CA ILE A 21 7.16 -19.84 15.48
C ILE A 21 8.32 -20.76 15.03
N PRO A 22 8.41 -21.15 13.74
CA PRO A 22 9.54 -21.94 13.28
C PRO A 22 10.87 -21.19 13.56
N ASP A 23 11.85 -21.88 14.13
CA ASP A 23 13.11 -21.31 14.65
C ASP A 23 14.00 -20.59 13.60
N ASP A 24 13.67 -20.69 12.31
CA ASP A 24 14.49 -20.22 11.18
C ASP A 24 13.91 -18.97 10.50
N VAL A 25 13.02 -18.25 11.18
CA VAL A 25 12.17 -17.23 10.57
C VAL A 25 12.73 -15.84 10.88
N ASP A 26 13.63 -15.36 10.02
CA ASP A 26 14.03 -13.95 10.01
C ASP A 26 12.79 -13.04 10.10
N ASP A 27 12.95 -12.00 10.92
CA ASP A 27 11.93 -11.10 11.45
C ASP A 27 11.36 -10.17 10.34
N ILE A 28 10.70 -10.74 9.33
CA ILE A 28 10.07 -9.98 8.24
C ILE A 28 8.86 -9.22 8.81
N LYS A 29 9.11 -7.98 9.23
CA LYS A 29 8.10 -7.04 9.74
C LYS A 29 7.15 -6.53 8.63
N THR A 30 7.59 -6.55 7.37
CA THR A 30 6.82 -6.09 6.21
C THR A 30 7.37 -6.64 4.88
N VAL A 31 6.67 -6.45 3.77
CA VAL A 31 7.17 -6.73 2.41
C VAL A 31 8.19 -5.65 2.02
N SER A 32 9.48 -6.01 1.95
CA SER A 32 10.61 -5.11 1.68
C SER A 32 11.55 -5.64 0.61
N GLN A 33 12.50 -4.79 0.17
CA GLN A 33 13.58 -5.16 -0.77
C GLN A 33 13.08 -5.84 -2.05
N GLU A 34 13.64 -7.00 -2.43
CA GLU A 34 13.26 -7.71 -3.65
C GLU A 34 11.79 -8.15 -3.61
N ASN A 35 11.26 -8.53 -2.44
CA ASN A 35 9.85 -8.88 -2.32
C ASN A 35 8.94 -7.68 -2.55
N PHE A 36 9.35 -6.48 -2.12
CA PHE A 36 8.65 -5.23 -2.43
C PHE A 36 8.71 -4.90 -3.92
N ARG A 37 9.85 -5.11 -4.57
CA ARG A 37 9.98 -5.00 -6.02
C ARG A 37 9.00 -5.93 -6.74
N VAL A 38 8.98 -7.20 -6.36
CA VAL A 38 8.08 -8.20 -6.95
C VAL A 38 6.60 -7.86 -6.69
N LEU A 39 6.27 -7.34 -5.51
CA LEU A 39 4.90 -6.90 -5.19
C LEU A 39 4.50 -5.69 -6.03
N LEU A 40 5.36 -4.69 -6.18
CA LEU A 40 5.10 -3.53 -7.03
C LEU A 40 4.97 -3.93 -8.50
N ASP A 41 5.84 -4.81 -9.01
CA ASP A 41 5.70 -5.35 -10.36
C ASP A 41 4.33 -5.99 -10.58
N LEU A 42 3.88 -6.80 -9.61
CA LEU A 42 2.57 -7.43 -9.66
C LEU A 42 1.43 -6.40 -9.62
N CYS A 43 1.51 -5.40 -8.75
CA CYS A 43 0.45 -4.39 -8.61
C CYS A 43 0.35 -3.50 -9.85
N PHE A 44 1.48 -3.00 -10.38
CA PHE A 44 1.51 -2.17 -11.58
C PHE A 44 1.07 -2.91 -12.84
N GLN A 45 1.18 -4.24 -12.91
CA GLN A 45 0.61 -5.03 -14.01
C GLN A 45 -0.92 -5.06 -14.03
N TYR A 46 -1.57 -4.83 -12.88
CA TYR A 46 -3.02 -4.96 -12.72
C TYR A 46 -3.71 -3.61 -12.53
N ALA A 47 -3.00 -2.59 -12.05
CA ALA A 47 -3.55 -1.30 -11.73
C ALA A 47 -3.70 -0.41 -12.97
N ASP A 48 -4.78 0.37 -13.00
CA ASP A 48 -4.91 1.51 -13.91
C ASP A 48 -4.25 2.75 -13.27
N VAL A 49 -4.42 2.88 -11.95
CA VAL A 49 -3.92 4.00 -11.13
C VAL A 49 -3.55 3.52 -9.73
N PHE A 50 -2.72 4.30 -9.05
CA PHE A 50 -2.43 4.16 -7.63
C PHE A 50 -2.60 5.50 -6.92
N SER A 51 -2.74 5.47 -5.59
CA SER A 51 -2.83 6.68 -4.78
C SER A 51 -1.79 6.72 -3.69
N LEU A 52 -1.51 7.94 -3.23
CA LEU A 52 -0.79 8.23 -2.00
C LEU A 52 -1.54 9.32 -1.24
N THR A 53 -1.63 9.17 0.07
CA THR A 53 -2.13 10.21 0.97
C THR A 53 -0.97 11.12 1.35
N ASP A 54 -1.09 12.40 1.05
CA ASP A 54 -0.12 13.44 1.39
C ASP A 54 -0.55 14.12 2.69
N TYR A 55 0.41 14.50 3.53
CA TYR A 55 0.12 15.34 4.70
C TYR A 55 0.22 16.81 4.27
N PRO A 56 -0.57 17.72 4.87
CA PRO A 56 -0.63 19.12 4.45
C PRO A 56 0.75 19.80 4.44
N PRO A 57 0.90 20.91 3.68
CA PRO A 57 2.17 21.48 3.25
C PRO A 57 2.95 22.23 4.35
N GLU A 58 2.80 21.87 5.62
CA GLU A 58 3.57 22.46 6.74
C GLU A 58 5.09 22.21 6.63
N HIS A 59 5.51 21.41 5.64
CA HIS A 59 6.89 21.18 5.23
C HIS A 59 7.34 22.00 4.00
N LYS A 60 6.83 23.23 3.82
CA LYS A 60 7.33 24.15 2.76
C LYS A 60 8.87 24.24 2.80
N GLY A 61 9.52 23.68 1.77
CA GLY A 61 10.98 23.69 1.61
C GLY A 61 11.68 22.34 1.83
N ILE A 62 10.98 21.30 2.28
CA ILE A 62 11.55 19.94 2.34
C ILE A 62 11.28 19.23 1.01
N LYS A 63 12.32 18.65 0.42
CA LYS A 63 12.22 17.90 -0.84
C LYS A 63 11.40 16.64 -0.60
N ASN A 64 10.14 16.62 -1.05
CA ASN A 64 9.38 15.39 -1.12
C ASN A 64 9.91 14.60 -2.32
N TYR A 65 10.56 13.46 -2.06
CA TYR A 65 11.16 12.68 -3.14
C TYR A 65 10.13 12.06 -4.09
N ILE A 66 8.85 12.07 -3.68
CA ILE A 66 7.72 11.70 -4.52
C ILE A 66 7.24 12.85 -5.44
N ASP A 67 7.80 14.06 -5.37
CA ASP A 67 7.52 15.12 -6.36
C ASP A 67 7.87 14.66 -7.80
N ALA A 68 8.79 13.71 -7.94
CA ALA A 68 9.06 13.07 -9.24
C ALA A 68 7.84 12.35 -9.83
N LEU A 69 6.83 12.02 -9.02
CA LEU A 69 5.55 11.45 -9.46
C LEU A 69 4.57 12.50 -10.01
N ILE A 70 4.79 13.82 -9.80
CA ILE A 70 3.89 14.89 -10.26
C ILE A 70 3.52 14.76 -11.74
N PRO A 71 4.45 14.46 -12.69
CA PRO A 71 4.11 14.29 -14.10
C PRO A 71 3.14 13.15 -14.40
N PHE A 72 2.97 12.20 -13.46
CA PHE A 72 2.07 11.06 -13.58
C PHE A 72 0.77 11.26 -12.80
N GLN A 73 0.62 12.38 -12.09
CA GLN A 73 -0.58 12.68 -11.32
C GLN A 73 -1.75 12.96 -12.28
N VAL A 74 -2.87 12.27 -12.08
CA VAL A 74 -4.08 12.39 -12.90
C VAL A 74 -5.24 13.04 -12.16
N ASP A 75 -5.25 13.00 -10.83
CA ASP A 75 -6.30 13.62 -10.00
C ASP A 75 -5.76 13.96 -8.59
N SER A 76 -6.51 14.79 -7.86
CA SER A 76 -6.31 15.12 -6.44
C SER A 76 -7.68 15.18 -5.76
N LEU A 77 -7.83 14.44 -4.67
CA LEU A 77 -9.06 14.33 -3.90
C LEU A 77 -8.85 14.85 -2.48
N PHE A 78 -9.94 15.38 -1.89
CA PHE A 78 -9.97 15.84 -0.50
C PHE A 78 -11.07 15.13 0.31
N PRO A 79 -11.01 13.80 0.49
CA PRO A 79 -12.08 13.05 1.14
C PRO A 79 -11.97 13.06 2.66
N ASN A 80 -13.10 12.95 3.35
CA ASN A 80 -13.12 12.70 4.80
C ASN A 80 -12.89 11.22 5.14
N GLU A 81 -12.98 10.34 4.16
CA GLU A 81 -12.76 8.90 4.32
C GLU A 81 -11.92 8.39 3.14
N TRP A 82 -10.87 7.65 3.44
CA TRP A 82 -10.01 7.05 2.43
C TRP A 82 -9.51 5.69 2.92
N PHE A 83 -9.70 4.65 2.11
CA PHE A 83 -9.23 3.29 2.40
C PHE A 83 -9.43 2.82 3.87
N TYR A 84 -10.69 2.75 4.32
CA TYR A 84 -11.10 2.37 5.68
C TYR A 84 -10.70 3.33 6.81
N GLU A 85 -10.02 4.41 6.47
CA GLU A 85 -9.72 5.49 7.41
C GLU A 85 -10.75 6.60 7.34
N ARG A 86 -10.89 7.31 8.45
CA ARG A 86 -11.68 8.54 8.54
C ARG A 86 -10.80 9.65 9.10
N ALA A 87 -10.77 10.76 8.38
CA ALA A 87 -10.04 11.94 8.79
C ALA A 87 -10.64 12.54 10.08
N ILE A 88 -9.76 12.98 10.99
CA ILE A 88 -10.14 13.71 12.20
C ILE A 88 -9.70 15.16 12.02
N GLY A 89 -10.66 16.05 11.77
CA GLY A 89 -10.39 17.47 11.50
C GLY A 89 -10.44 17.78 10.01
N GLU A 90 -9.27 18.02 9.40
CA GLU A 90 -9.16 18.35 7.97
C GLU A 90 -9.28 17.09 7.09
N PRO A 91 -9.88 17.18 5.89
CA PRO A 91 -9.93 16.08 4.95
C PRO A 91 -8.52 15.58 4.58
N PHE A 92 -8.41 14.30 4.21
CA PHE A 92 -7.19 13.78 3.62
C PHE A 92 -6.85 14.53 2.34
N HIS A 93 -5.57 14.63 1.99
CA HIS A 93 -5.16 15.00 0.64
C HIS A 93 -4.66 13.76 -0.08
N VAL A 94 -5.45 13.26 -1.02
CA VAL A 94 -5.13 12.04 -1.76
C VAL A 94 -4.75 12.39 -3.18
N ARG A 95 -3.55 12.01 -3.60
CA ARG A 95 -3.09 12.19 -4.98
C ARG A 95 -3.24 10.88 -5.74
N ILE A 96 -3.81 10.96 -6.93
CA ILE A 96 -4.02 9.81 -7.82
C ILE A 96 -3.02 9.89 -8.97
N TYR A 97 -2.33 8.80 -9.25
CA TYR A 97 -1.29 8.70 -10.25
C TYR A 97 -1.59 7.58 -11.24
N SER A 98 -1.25 7.79 -12.52
CA SER A 98 -1.28 6.72 -13.52
C SER A 98 -0.26 5.63 -13.16
N ALA A 99 -0.70 4.37 -13.18
CA ALA A 99 0.16 3.22 -12.89
C ALA A 99 1.08 2.92 -14.10
N THR A 100 2.17 3.65 -14.21
CA THR A 100 3.17 3.49 -15.28
C THR A 100 4.47 2.89 -14.75
N GLU A 101 5.25 2.27 -15.65
CA GLU A 101 6.57 1.72 -15.31
C GLU A 101 7.49 2.77 -14.68
N LYS A 102 7.49 4.00 -15.22
CA LYS A 102 8.29 5.11 -14.69
C LYS A 102 7.86 5.54 -13.28
N ALA A 103 6.55 5.56 -13.01
CA ALA A 103 6.04 5.89 -11.68
C ALA A 103 6.44 4.80 -10.66
N LYS A 104 6.44 3.52 -11.06
CA LYS A 104 6.94 2.41 -10.25
C LYS A 104 8.43 2.56 -9.94
N GLU A 105 9.25 2.89 -10.94
CA GLU A 105 10.70 3.10 -10.76
C GLU A 105 10.96 4.19 -9.71
N ILE A 106 10.23 5.31 -9.77
CA ILE A 106 10.33 6.38 -8.78
C ILE A 106 10.00 5.90 -7.37
N LEU A 107 8.93 5.10 -7.19
CA LEU A 107 8.61 4.49 -5.89
C LEU A 107 9.76 3.60 -5.41
N LEU A 108 10.27 2.71 -6.27
CA LEU A 108 11.36 1.79 -5.95
C LEU A 108 12.67 2.51 -5.62
N GLU A 109 12.93 3.68 -6.19
CA GLU A 109 14.09 4.51 -5.87
C GLU A 109 13.93 5.29 -4.56
N THR A 110 12.69 5.51 -4.14
CA THR A 110 12.36 6.42 -3.02
C THR A 110 12.10 5.69 -1.70
N VAL A 111 11.47 4.51 -1.73
CA VAL A 111 11.07 3.76 -0.53
C VAL A 111 11.56 2.31 -0.54
N GLU A 112 11.71 1.72 0.64
CA GLU A 112 12.29 0.39 0.87
C GLU A 112 11.26 -0.73 1.00
N ASP A 113 10.04 -0.38 1.39
CA ASP A 113 9.00 -1.33 1.74
C ASP A 113 7.59 -0.83 1.42
N LEU A 114 6.62 -1.73 1.65
CA LEU A 114 5.20 -1.50 1.44
C LEU A 114 4.60 -0.35 2.27
N PHE A 115 5.23 0.00 3.39
CA PHE A 115 4.78 1.08 4.29
C PHE A 115 5.59 2.35 4.11
N LEU A 116 6.23 2.49 2.94
CA LEU A 116 6.88 3.71 2.47
C LEU A 116 8.06 4.17 3.34
N THR A 117 8.75 3.22 4.00
CA THR A 117 10.01 3.54 4.70
C THR A 117 11.00 4.18 3.72
N PRO A 118 11.51 5.39 3.99
CA PRO A 118 12.35 6.08 3.02
C PRO A 118 13.73 5.45 2.80
N LYS A 119 14.19 5.45 1.55
CA LYS A 119 15.57 5.09 1.22
C LYS A 119 16.57 6.16 1.64
N ASN A 120 17.71 5.71 2.16
CA ASN A 120 18.87 6.55 2.49
C ASN A 120 18.59 7.65 3.54
N GLY A 121 17.66 7.41 4.47
CA GLY A 121 17.32 8.37 5.53
C GLY A 121 16.73 9.70 5.03
N LYS A 122 16.27 9.73 3.77
CA LYS A 122 15.53 10.86 3.21
C LYS A 122 14.15 10.93 3.87
N ALA A 123 13.55 12.12 3.97
CA ALA A 123 12.16 12.20 4.43
C ALA A 123 11.20 11.99 3.26
N VAL A 124 10.17 11.16 3.45
CA VAL A 124 9.04 10.99 2.53
C VAL A 124 7.79 11.31 3.33
N PHE A 125 6.97 12.26 2.85
CA PHE A 125 5.79 12.75 3.56
C PHE A 125 4.51 12.28 2.90
N VAL A 126 4.48 11.00 2.54
CA VAL A 126 3.26 10.36 2.03
C VAL A 126 3.00 9.09 2.81
N ASN A 127 1.75 8.68 2.82
CA ASN A 127 1.25 7.47 3.46
C ASN A 127 0.29 6.76 2.51
N ASP A 128 -0.12 5.55 2.91
CA ASP A 128 -1.33 4.87 2.42
C ASP A 128 -1.30 4.59 0.91
N LEU A 129 -0.34 3.77 0.50
CA LEU A 129 -0.22 3.31 -0.88
C LEU A 129 -1.38 2.38 -1.23
N CYS A 130 -2.23 2.82 -2.17
CA CYS A 130 -3.35 2.02 -2.65
C CYS A 130 -3.30 1.83 -4.17
N PHE A 131 -3.67 0.66 -4.67
CA PHE A 131 -3.75 0.33 -6.09
C PHE A 131 -5.17 0.01 -6.53
N PHE A 132 -5.53 0.51 -7.70
CA PHE A 132 -6.90 0.46 -8.19
C PHE A 132 -6.98 -0.09 -9.60
N ARG A 133 -8.05 -0.85 -9.86
CA ARG A 133 -8.43 -1.33 -11.18
C ARG A 133 -9.92 -1.11 -11.39
N ASN A 134 -10.29 -0.43 -12.49
CA ASN A 134 -11.66 -0.04 -12.79
C ASN A 134 -12.34 0.67 -11.60
N GLY A 135 -11.63 1.60 -10.95
CA GLY A 135 -12.11 2.37 -9.80
C GLY A 135 -12.22 1.59 -8.48
N LYS A 136 -11.84 0.30 -8.44
CA LYS A 136 -11.87 -0.51 -7.21
C LYS A 136 -10.47 -0.76 -6.68
N ALA A 137 -10.24 -0.47 -5.41
CA ALA A 137 -9.00 -0.80 -4.73
C ALA A 137 -8.84 -2.32 -4.67
N PHE A 138 -7.68 -2.83 -5.08
CA PHE A 138 -7.35 -4.24 -4.90
C PHE A 138 -6.18 -4.46 -3.94
N LEU A 139 -5.43 -3.41 -3.61
CA LEU A 139 -4.47 -3.36 -2.51
C LEU A 139 -4.56 -1.97 -1.89
N GLY A 140 -4.49 -1.89 -0.57
CA GLY A 140 -4.24 -0.62 0.09
C GLY A 140 -3.63 -0.82 1.47
N THR A 141 -2.93 0.20 1.92
CA THR A 141 -2.26 0.23 3.22
C THR A 141 -2.84 1.34 4.09
N VAL A 142 -2.78 1.12 5.40
CA VAL A 142 -2.84 2.17 6.42
C VAL A 142 -1.46 2.20 7.06
N THR A 143 -0.63 3.15 6.65
CA THR A 143 0.83 3.10 6.90
C THR A 143 1.15 3.17 8.39
N HIS A 144 0.48 4.04 9.14
CA HIS A 144 0.74 4.24 10.57
C HIS A 144 0.18 3.13 11.47
N GLU A 145 -0.78 2.35 10.97
CA GLU A 145 -1.28 1.13 11.62
C GLU A 145 -0.57 -0.12 11.12
N TYR A 146 0.37 0.01 10.18
CA TYR A 146 1.05 -1.11 9.53
C TYR A 146 0.08 -2.16 8.95
N TYR A 147 -1.08 -1.71 8.51
CA TYR A 147 -2.14 -2.58 8.01
C TYR A 147 -2.15 -2.60 6.48
N CYS A 148 -2.32 -3.77 5.88
CA CYS A 148 -2.49 -3.90 4.43
C CYS A 148 -3.58 -4.92 4.13
N LEU A 149 -4.51 -4.55 3.25
CA LEU A 149 -5.57 -5.43 2.77
C LEU A 149 -5.51 -5.57 1.25
N VAL A 150 -5.64 -6.80 0.76
CA VAL A 150 -5.59 -7.15 -0.66
C VAL A 150 -6.84 -7.92 -1.06
N TYR A 151 -7.47 -7.51 -2.16
CA TYR A 151 -8.54 -8.21 -2.85
C TYR A 151 -7.97 -8.85 -4.12
N CYS A 152 -7.73 -10.15 -4.12
CA CYS A 152 -7.12 -10.80 -5.27
C CYS A 152 -8.07 -10.77 -6.49
N PRO A 153 -7.66 -10.18 -7.62
CA PRO A 153 -8.49 -10.14 -8.84
C PRO A 153 -8.66 -11.53 -9.46
N ASP A 154 -7.62 -12.37 -9.40
CA ASP A 154 -7.62 -13.74 -9.91
C ASP A 154 -6.59 -14.65 -9.19
N TYR A 155 -6.55 -15.92 -9.59
CA TYR A 155 -5.68 -16.94 -9.00
C TYR A 155 -4.19 -16.72 -9.30
N LYS A 156 -3.84 -16.09 -10.43
CA LYS A 156 -2.44 -15.82 -10.80
C LYS A 156 -1.88 -14.75 -9.90
N PHE A 157 -2.67 -13.70 -9.65
CA PHE A 157 -2.36 -12.66 -8.69
C PHE A 157 -2.19 -13.25 -7.29
N GLU A 158 -3.16 -14.02 -6.80
CA GLU A 158 -3.10 -14.65 -5.47
C GLU A 158 -1.82 -15.46 -5.28
N ARG A 159 -1.49 -16.32 -6.24
CA ARG A 159 -0.29 -17.17 -6.16
C ARG A 159 1.00 -16.35 -6.11
N LYS A 160 1.08 -15.26 -6.89
CA LYS A 160 2.26 -14.39 -6.90
C LYS A 160 2.32 -13.52 -5.64
N LEU A 161 1.19 -13.03 -5.14
CA LEU A 161 1.09 -12.30 -3.88
C LEU A 161 1.69 -13.14 -2.73
N LYS A 162 1.27 -14.40 -2.61
CA LYS A 162 1.75 -15.32 -1.57
C LYS A 162 3.27 -15.55 -1.57
N SER A 163 3.98 -15.27 -2.67
CA SER A 163 5.44 -15.37 -2.72
C SER A 163 6.17 -14.09 -2.27
N THR A 164 5.45 -13.01 -1.95
CA THR A 164 6.05 -11.70 -1.58
C THR A 164 6.05 -11.43 -0.08
N GLY A 165 5.27 -12.17 0.71
CA GLY A 165 5.13 -11.90 2.13
C GLY A 165 4.27 -12.92 2.84
N ARG A 166 4.05 -12.69 4.13
CA ARG A 166 3.18 -13.55 4.96
C ARG A 166 1.76 -13.02 4.89
N TRP A 167 0.95 -13.65 4.04
CA TRP A 167 -0.42 -13.22 3.79
C TRP A 167 -1.41 -14.18 4.46
N ILE A 168 -2.29 -13.65 5.31
CA ILE A 168 -3.35 -14.42 5.98
C ILE A 168 -4.65 -14.24 5.21
N GLU A 169 -5.27 -15.36 4.83
CA GLU A 169 -6.60 -15.34 4.24
C GLU A 169 -7.64 -15.01 5.31
N VAL A 170 -8.45 -13.99 5.08
CA VAL A 170 -9.46 -13.52 6.04
C VAL A 170 -10.88 -13.73 5.52
N THR A 171 -11.80 -14.02 6.43
CA THR A 171 -13.21 -14.30 6.16
C THR A 171 -14.12 -13.39 7.00
N ASP A 172 -14.23 -12.08 6.69
CA ASP A 172 -15.16 -11.16 7.38
C ASP A 172 -15.56 -9.87 6.56
N PRO A 173 -16.41 -8.92 7.02
CA PRO A 173 -17.75 -8.62 6.51
C PRO A 173 -17.86 -7.54 5.42
N TRP A 174 -16.76 -6.91 5.01
CA TRP A 174 -16.76 -5.89 3.96
C TRP A 174 -16.98 -6.54 2.59
N SER A 175 -18.23 -6.51 2.10
CA SER A 175 -18.66 -7.29 0.93
C SER A 175 -17.98 -6.89 -0.38
N GLU A 176 -17.52 -5.65 -0.49
CA GLU A 176 -16.92 -5.10 -1.71
C GLU A 176 -15.60 -4.37 -1.43
N PRO A 177 -14.67 -4.36 -2.39
CA PRO A 177 -13.47 -3.52 -2.29
C PRO A 177 -13.85 -2.04 -2.23
N PHE A 178 -13.04 -1.24 -1.51
CA PHE A 178 -13.15 0.22 -1.52
C PHE A 178 -13.18 0.73 -2.96
N GLN A 179 -14.11 1.64 -3.26
CA GLN A 179 -14.29 2.17 -4.60
C GLN A 179 -14.09 3.67 -4.57
N PHE A 180 -13.44 4.17 -5.60
CA PHE A 180 -13.41 5.58 -5.90
C PHE A 180 -13.71 5.78 -7.38
N THR A 181 -14.25 6.94 -7.72
CA THR A 181 -14.42 7.35 -9.10
C THR A 181 -13.51 8.55 -9.31
N ALA A 182 -12.42 8.34 -10.07
CA ALA A 182 -11.64 9.45 -10.59
C ALA A 182 -12.56 10.35 -11.43
N LYS A 183 -12.41 11.67 -11.33
CA LYS A 183 -13.20 12.61 -12.12
C LYS A 183 -12.73 12.72 -13.57
#